data_AF-A0A133Z8L7-F1
#
_entry.id   AF-A0A133Z8L7-F1
#
_cell.length_a   1.000
_cell.length_b   1.000
_cell.length_c   1.000
_cell.angle_alpha   90.00
_cell.angle_beta   90.00
_cell.angle_gamma   90.00
#
_symmetry.space_group_name_H-M   'P 1'
#
loop_
_entity.id
_entity.type
_entity.pdbx_description
1 polymer ?
#
loop_
_entity_poly.entity_id
_entity_poly.type
_entity_poly.pdbx_seq_one_letter_code
_entity_poly.pdbx_strand_id
1 'polypeptide(L)'
;MSADKHTSRGAHSKTPRKKRKFSEAVRKRRRRLIGIIVILLLVICAVLAGGYNVYVDVQGKYTPSSDAADSSIVGVSDDASDRSNAPATRVPHIAELLSCSVDEVSTHLGENALLVSDFVDPLSSTAVVRHMKYSLTNEPNDGRSGFPTVFVNANIQNKVVQVGYGVSLRLLDVGDVSFADAITHKHLIEKTLGLMGFTCDDNQVHLPANPADYSTYEENGTTLKTQEFTFEGDCSYNNKPLKFSAVLSYDFTAANLPTGNVSDTLRNLYVYVIEK
;
A
#
# COMPACT_ATOMS: atom_id res chain seq x y z
N MET A 1 73.92 -29.17 11.28
CA MET A 1 73.63 -29.28 12.72
C MET A 1 73.47 -27.89 13.29
N SER A 2 72.34 -27.69 13.97
CA SER A 2 71.98 -26.65 14.95
C SER A 2 72.16 -25.14 14.66
N ALA A 3 71.08 -24.44 14.99
CA ALA A 3 70.87 -23.01 14.94
C ALA A 3 71.70 -22.24 15.99
N ASP A 4 71.92 -20.94 15.77
CA ASP A 4 71.47 -19.94 16.74
C ASP A 4 71.37 -18.50 16.19
N LYS A 5 70.41 -17.75 16.76
CA LYS A 5 69.99 -16.37 16.43
C LYS A 5 70.90 -15.32 17.08
N HIS A 6 71.07 -14.13 16.46
CA HIS A 6 70.36 -12.88 16.83
C HIS A 6 70.85 -11.61 16.10
N THR A 7 69.88 -10.72 15.83
CA THR A 7 69.90 -9.24 15.66
C THR A 7 70.73 -8.58 14.55
N SER A 8 70.09 -7.77 13.69
CA SER A 8 69.88 -6.33 13.93
C SER A 8 69.37 -5.57 12.68
N ARG A 9 68.27 -4.81 12.88
CA ARG A 9 67.90 -3.51 12.28
C ARG A 9 67.83 -3.34 10.75
N GLY A 10 66.59 -3.26 10.27
CA GLY A 10 66.20 -2.43 9.11
C GLY A 10 65.05 -1.51 9.52
N ALA A 11 65.32 -0.20 9.56
CA ALA A 11 64.32 0.83 9.81
C ALA A 11 63.51 1.09 8.53
N HIS A 12 62.19 0.89 8.59
CA HIS A 12 61.27 1.41 7.59
C HIS A 12 60.21 2.28 8.28
N SER A 13 60.27 3.58 8.00
CA SER A 13 59.27 4.57 8.35
C SER A 13 57.91 4.20 7.76
N LYS A 14 56.93 3.87 8.61
CA LYS A 14 55.52 3.77 8.21
C LYS A 14 54.87 5.15 8.36
N THR A 15 54.60 5.82 7.26
CA THR A 15 53.64 6.93 7.22
C THR A 15 52.26 6.39 7.63
N PRO A 16 51.54 7.01 8.58
CA PRO A 16 50.22 6.52 8.98
C PRO A 16 49.22 6.80 7.86
N ARG A 17 48.65 5.72 7.32
CA ARG A 17 47.59 5.75 6.32
C ARG A 17 46.32 6.33 6.97
N LYS A 18 45.98 7.59 6.65
CA LYS A 18 44.72 8.23 7.08
C LYS A 18 43.54 7.35 6.65
N LYS A 19 42.83 6.76 7.63
CA LYS A 19 41.54 6.09 7.39
C LYS A 19 40.55 7.13 6.86
N ARG A 20 40.14 7.02 5.59
CA ARG A 20 39.02 7.79 5.03
C ARG A 20 37.78 7.44 5.85
N LYS A 21 37.27 8.41 6.62
CA LYS A 21 35.92 8.33 7.21
C LYS A 21 34.94 8.26 6.04
N PHE A 22 34.39 7.08 5.75
CA PHE A 22 33.24 6.96 4.84
C PHE A 22 32.08 7.71 5.49
N SER A 23 31.58 8.74 4.79
CA SER A 23 30.63 9.71 5.36
C SER A 23 29.39 9.02 5.92
N GLU A 24 29.01 9.40 7.14
CA GLU A 24 27.83 8.91 7.85
C GLU A 24 26.52 9.20 7.09
N ALA A 25 26.56 10.17 6.15
CA ALA A 25 25.47 10.50 5.24
C ALA A 25 25.06 9.33 4.32
N VAL A 26 26.01 8.50 3.87
CA VAL A 26 25.73 7.37 2.95
C VAL A 26 25.06 6.20 3.69
N ARG A 27 25.42 5.97 4.96
CA ARG A 27 24.79 4.93 5.80
C ARG A 27 23.35 5.30 6.20
N LYS A 28 23.08 6.58 6.46
CA LYS A 28 21.75 7.07 6.83
C LYS A 28 20.76 7.02 5.65
N ARG A 29 21.25 7.24 4.42
CA ARG A 29 20.45 7.13 3.18
C ARG A 29 20.09 5.68 2.84
N ARG A 30 21.01 4.73 3.02
CA ARG A 30 20.73 3.29 2.79
C ARG A 30 19.70 2.71 3.77
N ARG A 31 19.70 3.09 5.04
CA ARG A 31 18.71 2.59 6.02
C ARG A 31 17.28 3.06 5.73
N ARG A 32 17.12 4.30 5.25
CA ARG A 32 15.82 4.84 4.82
C ARG A 32 15.31 4.13 3.57
N LEU A 33 16.19 3.89 2.60
CA LEU A 33 15.84 3.17 1.38
C LEU A 33 15.44 1.71 1.67
N ILE A 34 16.11 1.04 2.61
CA ILE A 34 15.81 -0.36 2.97
C ILE A 34 14.47 -0.48 3.69
N GLY A 35 14.13 0.44 4.60
CA GLY A 35 12.80 0.44 5.24
C GLY A 35 11.66 0.63 4.23
N ILE A 36 11.85 1.52 3.25
CA ILE A 36 10.89 1.78 2.18
C ILE A 36 10.77 0.55 1.25
N ILE A 37 11.89 -0.08 0.88
CA ILE A 37 11.89 -1.30 0.05
C ILE A 37 11.20 -2.47 0.75
N VAL A 38 11.34 -2.60 2.07
CA VAL A 38 10.65 -3.66 2.84
C VAL A 38 9.15 -3.38 2.96
N ILE A 39 8.74 -2.12 3.12
CA ILE A 39 7.32 -1.73 3.06
C ILE A 39 6.75 -1.99 1.66
N LEU A 40 7.49 -1.64 0.61
CA LEU A 40 7.11 -1.93 -0.77
C LEU A 40 6.99 -3.45 -1.00
N LEU A 41 7.91 -4.26 -0.47
CA LEU A 41 7.86 -5.72 -0.55
C LEU A 41 6.69 -6.30 0.26
N LEU A 42 6.34 -5.74 1.42
CA LEU A 42 5.18 -6.16 2.20
C LEU A 42 3.86 -5.81 1.50
N VAL A 43 3.79 -4.64 0.86
CA VAL A 43 2.65 -4.24 0.03
C VAL A 43 2.55 -5.15 -1.20
N ILE A 44 3.66 -5.42 -1.90
CA ILE A 44 3.70 -6.36 -3.03
C ILE A 44 3.31 -7.78 -2.59
N CYS A 45 3.81 -8.28 -1.46
CA CYS A 45 3.43 -9.59 -0.93
C CYS A 45 1.95 -9.64 -0.50
N ALA A 46 1.40 -8.55 0.05
CA ALA A 46 -0.02 -8.44 0.39
C ALA A 46 -0.91 -8.40 -0.86
N VAL A 47 -0.46 -7.74 -1.93
CA VAL A 47 -1.13 -7.71 -3.23
C VAL A 47 -1.07 -9.09 -3.92
N LEU A 48 0.08 -9.77 -3.89
CA LEU A 48 0.22 -11.13 -4.41
C LEU A 48 -0.62 -12.16 -3.62
N ALA A 49 -0.71 -12.03 -2.29
CA ALA A 49 -1.57 -12.86 -1.46
C ALA A 49 -3.06 -12.53 -1.65
N GLY A 50 -3.41 -11.25 -1.88
CA GLY A 50 -4.75 -10.81 -2.26
C GLY A 50 -5.18 -11.36 -3.61
N GLY A 51 -4.31 -11.29 -4.62
CA GLY A 51 -4.52 -11.90 -5.93
C GLY A 51 -4.63 -13.43 -5.87
N TYR A 52 -3.89 -14.09 -4.98
CA TYR A 52 -4.01 -15.54 -4.77
C TYR A 52 -5.36 -15.95 -4.15
N ASN A 53 -5.89 -15.18 -3.20
CA ASN A 53 -7.22 -15.45 -2.64
C ASN A 53 -8.34 -15.21 -3.67
N VAL A 54 -8.23 -14.18 -4.50
CA VAL A 54 -9.17 -13.93 -5.62
C VAL A 54 -9.08 -15.03 -6.68
N TYR A 55 -7.88 -15.55 -6.98
CA TYR A 55 -7.69 -16.65 -7.94
C TYR A 55 -8.33 -17.97 -7.46
N VAL A 56 -8.24 -18.30 -6.17
CA VAL A 56 -8.87 -19.51 -5.59
C VAL A 56 -10.39 -19.35 -5.49
N ASP A 57 -10.90 -18.15 -5.18
CA ASP A 57 -12.35 -17.89 -5.08
C ASP A 57 -13.05 -17.83 -6.45
N VAL A 58 -12.33 -17.43 -7.51
CA VAL A 58 -12.84 -17.51 -8.90
C VAL A 58 -12.94 -18.97 -9.38
N GLN A 59 -11.98 -19.85 -9.07
CA GLN A 59 -12.09 -21.27 -9.43
C GLN A 59 -13.19 -22.00 -8.63
N GLY A 60 -13.40 -21.64 -7.35
CA GLY A 60 -14.43 -22.24 -6.50
C GLY A 60 -15.87 -21.89 -6.90
N LYS A 61 -16.08 -20.82 -7.67
CA LYS A 61 -17.42 -20.37 -8.11
C LYS A 61 -17.84 -20.90 -9.49
N TYR A 62 -16.99 -21.65 -10.20
CA TYR A 62 -17.30 -22.21 -11.52
C TYR A 62 -17.37 -23.75 -11.58
N THR A 63 -17.31 -24.46 -10.46
CA THR A 63 -17.69 -25.88 -10.41
C THR A 63 -19.18 -26.00 -10.07
N PRO A 64 -20.05 -26.49 -10.97
CA PRO A 64 -21.44 -26.73 -10.64
C PRO A 64 -21.51 -27.96 -9.74
N SER A 65 -21.53 -27.74 -8.43
CA SER A 65 -21.88 -28.78 -7.46
C SER A 65 -23.33 -28.58 -7.05
N SER A 66 -24.18 -29.43 -7.60
CA SER A 66 -25.51 -29.71 -7.08
C SER A 66 -25.41 -30.18 -5.63
N ASP A 67 -25.92 -29.41 -4.68
CA ASP A 67 -26.87 -29.89 -3.67
C ASP A 67 -27.26 -28.77 -2.70
N ALA A 68 -28.54 -28.81 -2.31
CA ALA A 68 -29.30 -27.75 -1.67
C ALA A 68 -28.91 -27.46 -0.22
N ALA A 69 -28.84 -26.18 0.15
CA ALA A 69 -29.41 -25.67 1.40
C ALA A 69 -29.54 -24.14 1.35
N ASP A 70 -30.78 -23.72 1.56
CA ASP A 70 -31.33 -22.38 1.76
C ASP A 70 -30.39 -21.38 2.47
N SER A 71 -29.88 -20.42 1.70
CA SER A 71 -29.68 -19.04 2.17
C SER A 71 -29.97 -18.13 0.99
N SER A 72 -30.91 -17.21 1.20
CA SER A 72 -31.34 -16.23 0.21
C SER A 72 -30.19 -15.30 -0.17
N ILE A 73 -29.41 -15.71 -1.17
CA ILE A 73 -28.57 -14.82 -1.97
C ILE A 73 -29.53 -13.91 -2.73
N VAL A 74 -29.68 -12.70 -2.22
CA VAL A 74 -30.28 -11.58 -2.95
C VAL A 74 -29.52 -11.47 -4.27
N GLY A 75 -30.30 -11.55 -5.36
CA GLY A 75 -29.81 -11.86 -6.70
C GLY A 75 -28.68 -10.96 -7.19
N VAL A 76 -27.77 -11.59 -7.93
CA VAL A 76 -26.93 -10.91 -8.90
C VAL A 76 -27.87 -10.36 -9.98
N SER A 77 -28.28 -9.10 -9.82
CA SER A 77 -28.84 -8.34 -10.94
C SER A 77 -27.68 -7.95 -11.85
N ASP A 78 -27.58 -8.67 -12.97
CA ASP A 78 -27.00 -8.16 -14.21
C ASP A 78 -27.85 -6.96 -14.66
N ASP A 79 -27.52 -5.77 -14.18
CA ASP A 79 -27.94 -4.54 -14.84
C ASP A 79 -26.78 -3.56 -14.91
N ALA A 80 -26.30 -3.34 -16.13
CA ALA A 80 -25.21 -2.42 -16.44
C ALA A 80 -25.67 -0.95 -16.48
N SER A 81 -26.91 -0.64 -16.07
CA SER A 81 -27.48 0.69 -16.21
C SER A 81 -27.77 1.47 -14.90
N ASP A 82 -27.54 0.91 -13.72
CA ASP A 82 -27.91 1.57 -12.43
C ASP A 82 -26.70 1.91 -11.52
N ARG A 83 -25.57 2.32 -12.11
CA ARG A 83 -24.33 2.59 -11.36
C ARG A 83 -24.14 4.04 -10.88
N SER A 84 -25.10 4.94 -11.11
CA SER A 84 -24.96 6.35 -10.69
C SER A 84 -25.44 6.65 -9.26
N ASN A 85 -25.99 5.68 -8.52
CA ASN A 85 -26.65 5.93 -7.23
C ASN A 85 -26.14 5.10 -6.04
N ALA A 86 -25.07 4.30 -6.19
CA ALA A 86 -24.46 3.64 -5.04
C ALA A 86 -23.79 4.70 -4.14
N PRO A 87 -24.05 4.73 -2.82
CA PRO A 87 -23.46 5.73 -1.94
C PRO A 87 -21.93 5.61 -1.97
N ALA A 88 -21.25 6.76 -2.08
CA ALA A 88 -19.80 6.81 -1.97
C ALA A 88 -19.36 6.50 -0.53
N THR A 89 -18.22 5.81 -0.38
CA THR A 89 -17.64 5.59 0.95
C THR A 89 -17.11 6.90 1.53
N ARG A 90 -17.24 7.03 2.84
CA ARG A 90 -16.59 8.11 3.59
C ARG A 90 -15.19 7.67 3.98
N VAL A 91 -14.20 8.40 3.48
CA VAL A 91 -12.82 8.22 3.89
C VAL A 91 -12.68 8.61 5.38
N PRO A 92 -12.19 7.71 6.25
CA PRO A 92 -12.08 7.99 7.67
C PRO A 92 -10.94 8.98 7.95
N HIS A 93 -11.14 9.86 8.93
CA HIS A 93 -10.11 10.79 9.39
C HIS A 93 -9.12 10.08 10.32
N ILE A 94 -8.12 9.39 9.74
CA ILE A 94 -7.20 8.52 10.49
C ILE A 94 -5.89 9.20 10.95
N ALA A 95 -5.69 10.49 10.65
CA ALA A 95 -4.44 11.18 11.00
C ALA A 95 -4.16 11.22 12.52
N GLU A 96 -5.21 11.31 13.33
CA GLU A 96 -5.12 11.30 14.80
C GLU A 96 -4.54 10.01 15.37
N LEU A 97 -4.73 8.88 14.67
CA LEU A 97 -4.23 7.58 15.10
C LEU A 97 -2.70 7.55 15.23
N LEU A 98 -1.95 8.40 14.51
CA LEU A 98 -0.49 8.50 14.66
C LEU A 98 -0.05 8.98 16.06
N SER A 99 -0.98 9.54 16.84
CA SER A 99 -0.74 9.96 18.22
C SER A 99 -1.23 8.94 19.25
N CYS A 100 -1.91 7.87 18.81
CA CYS A 100 -2.53 6.87 19.66
C CYS A 100 -1.59 5.68 19.97
N SER A 101 -1.91 5.01 21.07
CA SER A 101 -1.49 3.63 21.32
C SER A 101 -2.41 2.65 20.57
N VAL A 102 -1.96 1.41 20.40
CA VAL A 102 -2.75 0.34 19.76
C VAL A 102 -4.11 0.13 20.45
N ASP A 103 -4.16 0.21 21.78
CA ASP A 103 -5.38 -0.06 22.55
C ASP A 103 -6.47 1.01 22.34
N GLU A 104 -6.08 2.20 21.89
CA GLU A 104 -7.00 3.32 21.61
C GLU A 104 -7.55 3.28 20.18
N VAL A 105 -6.94 2.51 19.28
CA VAL A 105 -7.26 2.51 17.83
C VAL A 105 -8.71 2.12 17.56
N SER A 106 -9.20 1.05 18.18
CA SER A 106 -10.58 0.59 17.97
C SER A 106 -11.61 1.61 18.45
N THR A 107 -11.29 2.33 19.53
CA THR A 107 -12.16 3.40 20.06
C THR A 107 -12.21 4.58 19.09
N HIS A 108 -11.07 4.97 18.52
CA HIS A 108 -11.00 6.05 17.52
C HIS A 108 -11.68 5.70 16.20
N LEU A 109 -11.50 4.46 15.70
CA LEU A 109 -12.16 4.02 14.48
C LEU A 109 -13.67 3.76 14.67
N GLY A 110 -14.10 3.55 15.91
CA GLY A 110 -15.48 3.28 16.30
C GLY A 110 -15.96 1.88 15.93
N GLU A 111 -17.24 1.61 16.22
CA GLU A 111 -17.88 0.30 16.02
C GLU A 111 -17.91 -0.18 14.57
N ASN A 112 -17.62 0.71 13.62
CA ASN A 112 -17.69 0.45 12.18
C ASN A 112 -16.43 -0.25 11.64
N ALA A 113 -15.39 -0.41 12.46
CA ALA A 113 -14.11 -0.98 12.08
C ALA A 113 -13.89 -2.35 12.74
N LEU A 114 -13.97 -3.40 11.94
CA LEU A 114 -13.72 -4.78 12.37
C LEU A 114 -12.23 -5.10 12.24
N LEU A 115 -11.56 -5.45 13.34
CA LEU A 115 -10.20 -5.99 13.30
C LEU A 115 -10.20 -7.36 12.61
N VAL A 116 -9.61 -7.44 11.42
CA VAL A 116 -9.57 -8.66 10.60
C VAL A 116 -8.20 -9.33 10.58
N SER A 117 -7.15 -8.60 10.96
CA SER A 117 -5.80 -9.15 11.08
C SER A 117 -5.00 -8.36 12.11
N ASP A 118 -4.25 -9.07 12.93
CA ASP A 118 -3.30 -8.52 13.89
C ASP A 118 -2.08 -9.44 13.93
N PHE A 119 -0.96 -8.93 13.43
CA PHE A 119 0.26 -9.67 13.25
C PHE A 119 1.43 -8.94 13.90
N VAL A 120 2.22 -9.65 14.70
CA VAL A 120 3.45 -9.13 15.31
C VAL A 120 4.64 -9.82 14.65
N ASP A 121 5.55 -9.04 14.09
CA ASP A 121 6.87 -9.49 13.63
C ASP A 121 7.94 -9.19 14.70
N PRO A 122 8.24 -10.16 15.59
CA PRO A 122 9.22 -9.97 16.65
C PRO A 122 10.66 -9.90 16.13
N LEU A 123 10.91 -10.29 14.88
CA LEU A 123 12.23 -10.27 14.25
C LEU A 123 12.43 -9.07 13.32
N SER A 124 11.43 -8.17 13.25
CA SER A 124 11.51 -6.98 12.44
C SER A 124 12.76 -6.18 12.80
N SER A 125 13.60 -5.95 11.80
CA SER A 125 14.76 -5.07 11.91
C SER A 125 14.40 -3.59 11.71
N THR A 126 13.10 -3.29 11.63
CA THR A 126 12.56 -1.94 11.37
C THR A 126 11.90 -1.37 12.63
N ALA A 127 11.47 -0.11 12.56
CA ALA A 127 10.75 0.53 13.66
C ALA A 127 9.30 0.05 13.81
N VAL A 128 8.77 -0.70 12.82
CA VAL A 128 7.42 -1.27 12.83
C VAL A 128 7.53 -2.75 13.17
N VAL A 129 6.78 -3.20 14.16
CA VAL A 129 6.80 -4.60 14.62
C VAL A 129 5.41 -5.22 14.71
N ARG A 130 4.33 -4.42 14.65
CA ARG A 130 2.96 -4.90 14.69
C ARG A 130 2.15 -4.29 13.56
N HIS A 131 1.34 -5.11 12.91
CA HIS A 131 0.57 -4.80 11.73
C HIS A 131 -0.87 -5.20 11.96
N MET A 132 -1.78 -4.23 11.90
CA MET A 132 -3.20 -4.44 12.10
C MET A 132 -3.98 -3.99 10.87
N LYS A 133 -5.03 -4.74 10.55
CA LYS A 133 -5.95 -4.44 9.46
C LYS A 133 -7.36 -4.37 10.02
N TYR A 134 -8.02 -3.24 9.77
CA TYR A 134 -9.42 -2.99 10.12
C TYR A 134 -10.26 -2.86 8.86
N SER A 135 -11.29 -3.69 8.72
CA SER A 135 -12.28 -3.61 7.64
C SER A 135 -13.40 -2.67 8.05
N LEU A 136 -13.76 -1.71 7.20
CA LEU A 136 -14.85 -0.76 7.45
C LEU A 136 -16.18 -1.35 6.95
N THR A 137 -16.79 -2.23 7.73
CA THR A 137 -17.92 -3.07 7.27
C THR A 137 -19.25 -2.33 7.13
N ASN A 138 -19.35 -1.14 7.71
CA ASN A 138 -20.52 -0.26 7.57
C ASN A 138 -20.40 0.71 6.39
N GLU A 139 -19.26 0.70 5.70
CA GLU A 139 -19.08 1.41 4.45
C GLU A 139 -19.50 0.52 3.26
N PRO A 140 -19.87 1.12 2.12
CA PRO A 140 -20.22 0.37 0.91
C PRO A 140 -19.13 -0.63 0.52
N ASN A 141 -19.54 -1.82 0.08
CA ASN A 141 -18.65 -2.88 -0.38
C ASN A 141 -18.51 -2.82 -1.91
N ASP A 142 -17.30 -2.90 -2.43
CA ASP A 142 -17.09 -3.26 -3.83
C ASP A 142 -17.03 -4.79 -3.91
N GLY A 143 -18.04 -5.42 -4.50
CA GLY A 143 -18.14 -6.88 -4.56
C GLY A 143 -16.92 -7.60 -5.17
N ARG A 144 -15.99 -6.87 -5.80
CA ARG A 144 -14.74 -7.39 -6.34
C ARG A 144 -13.50 -7.09 -5.50
N SER A 145 -13.47 -5.95 -4.82
CA SER A 145 -12.29 -5.47 -4.08
C SER A 145 -12.47 -5.51 -2.55
N GLY A 146 -13.69 -5.80 -2.09
CA GLY A 146 -14.06 -5.85 -0.68
C GLY A 146 -14.39 -4.47 -0.08
N PHE A 147 -14.49 -4.46 1.24
CA PHE A 147 -14.71 -3.26 2.03
C PHE A 147 -13.46 -2.36 2.05
N PRO A 148 -13.64 -1.04 2.17
CA PRO A 148 -12.55 -0.14 2.51
C PRO A 148 -11.86 -0.58 3.80
N THR A 149 -10.54 -0.40 3.86
CA THR A 149 -9.70 -0.95 4.92
C THR A 149 -8.81 0.13 5.51
N VAL A 150 -8.68 0.17 6.83
CA VAL A 150 -7.64 0.93 7.54
C VAL A 150 -6.50 -0.01 7.95
N PHE A 151 -5.27 0.40 7.67
CA PHE A 151 -4.05 -0.27 8.10
C PHE A 151 -3.44 0.53 9.25
N VAL A 152 -3.06 -0.14 10.33
CA VAL A 152 -2.42 0.49 11.48
C VAL A 152 -1.18 -0.29 11.86
N ASN A 153 -0.05 0.40 11.86
CA ASN A 153 1.26 -0.19 12.07
C ASN A 153 1.93 0.47 13.27
N ALA A 154 2.36 -0.35 14.22
CA ALA A 154 2.87 0.09 15.51
C ALA A 154 4.31 -0.38 15.76
N ASN A 155 5.01 0.37 16.61
CA ASN A 155 6.34 0.03 17.08
C ASN A 155 6.29 -0.91 18.30
N ILE A 156 7.46 -1.28 18.83
CA ILE A 156 7.58 -2.20 19.96
C ILE A 156 6.98 -1.66 21.27
N GLN A 157 6.75 -0.36 21.36
CA GLN A 157 6.07 0.29 22.48
C GLN A 157 4.54 0.34 22.29
N ASN A 158 3.99 -0.38 21.31
CA ASN A 158 2.56 -0.30 20.94
C ASN A 158 2.10 1.13 20.61
N LYS A 159 3.01 2.00 20.18
CA LYS A 159 2.66 3.32 19.64
C LYS A 159 2.44 3.16 18.13
N VAL A 160 1.34 3.69 17.62
CA VAL A 160 1.11 3.78 16.18
C VAL A 160 2.16 4.71 15.57
N VAL A 161 2.82 4.24 14.51
CA VAL A 161 3.89 4.98 13.80
C VAL A 161 3.61 5.12 12.31
N GLN A 162 2.68 4.31 11.79
CA GLN A 162 2.20 4.40 10.42
C GLN A 162 0.72 4.03 10.37
N VAL A 163 -0.02 4.72 9.52
CA VAL A 163 -1.41 4.42 9.21
C VAL A 163 -1.61 4.37 7.71
N GLY A 164 -2.65 3.70 7.25
CA GLY A 164 -3.01 3.70 5.86
C GLY A 164 -4.47 3.42 5.62
N TYR A 165 -4.90 3.68 4.39
CA TYR A 165 -6.26 3.46 3.91
C TYR A 165 -6.21 2.80 2.54
N GLY A 166 -6.98 1.73 2.37
CA GLY A 166 -7.13 1.00 1.12
C GLY A 166 -8.58 1.01 0.67
N VAL A 167 -8.83 1.33 -0.59
CA VAL A 167 -10.19 1.51 -1.12
C VAL A 167 -10.25 1.29 -2.63
N SER A 168 -11.40 0.79 -3.10
CA SER A 168 -11.72 0.76 -4.53
C SER A 168 -12.15 2.14 -5.00
N LEU A 169 -11.63 2.60 -6.15
CA LEU A 169 -11.99 3.88 -6.73
C LEU A 169 -13.48 3.97 -7.09
N ARG A 170 -14.18 2.84 -7.22
CA ARG A 170 -15.64 2.82 -7.44
C ARG A 170 -16.43 3.34 -6.24
N LEU A 171 -15.84 3.19 -5.06
CA LEU A 171 -16.43 3.65 -3.82
C LEU A 171 -16.07 5.10 -3.54
N LEU A 172 -15.03 5.62 -4.19
CA LEU A 172 -14.72 7.04 -4.19
C LEU A 172 -15.55 7.72 -5.28
N ASP A 173 -16.17 8.87 -4.99
CA ASP A 173 -16.96 9.66 -5.95
C ASP A 173 -16.06 10.34 -7.02
N VAL A 174 -15.29 9.52 -7.73
CA VAL A 174 -14.28 9.93 -8.71
C VAL A 174 -14.75 9.57 -10.12
N GLY A 175 -15.66 8.60 -10.23
CA GLY A 175 -16.23 8.10 -11.47
C GLY A 175 -15.28 7.20 -12.26
N ASP A 176 -15.69 6.85 -13.49
CA ASP A 176 -14.86 6.07 -14.40
C ASP A 176 -13.77 6.96 -15.04
N VAL A 177 -12.65 7.09 -14.33
CA VAL A 177 -11.50 7.89 -14.76
C VAL A 177 -10.33 7.01 -15.20
N SER A 178 -9.58 7.49 -16.19
CA SER A 178 -8.32 6.86 -16.60
C SER A 178 -7.27 6.97 -15.49
N PHE A 179 -6.26 6.09 -15.51
CA PHE A 179 -5.16 6.12 -14.55
C PHE A 179 -4.46 7.49 -14.54
N ALA A 180 -4.22 8.07 -15.71
CA ALA A 180 -3.55 9.35 -15.83
C ALA A 180 -4.43 10.48 -15.26
N ASP A 181 -5.72 10.52 -15.64
CA ASP A 181 -6.65 11.56 -15.18
C ASP A 181 -6.91 11.51 -13.68
N ALA A 182 -6.91 10.31 -13.08
CA ALA A 182 -7.01 10.13 -11.63
C ALA A 182 -5.92 10.94 -10.90
N ILE A 183 -4.72 11.01 -11.47
CA ILE A 183 -3.61 11.78 -10.91
C ILE A 183 -3.64 13.23 -11.37
N THR A 184 -3.63 13.48 -12.68
CA THR A 184 -3.37 14.82 -13.24
C THR A 184 -4.55 15.77 -13.12
N HIS A 185 -5.78 15.26 -13.17
CA HIS A 185 -7.00 16.09 -13.21
C HIS A 185 -7.87 15.93 -11.97
N LYS A 186 -7.88 14.73 -11.37
CA LYS A 186 -8.67 14.47 -10.16
C LYS A 186 -7.90 14.70 -8.88
N HIS A 187 -6.57 14.77 -8.90
CA HIS A 187 -5.73 14.89 -7.70
C HIS A 187 -6.12 13.85 -6.64
N LEU A 188 -6.32 12.61 -7.07
CA LEU A 188 -6.92 11.55 -6.27
C LEU A 188 -6.16 11.35 -4.95
N ILE A 189 -4.83 11.28 -5.00
CA ILE A 189 -4.01 10.97 -3.83
C ILE A 189 -4.03 12.13 -2.82
N GLU A 190 -3.85 13.37 -3.28
CA GLU A 190 -3.89 14.55 -2.41
C GLU A 190 -5.27 14.73 -1.76
N LYS A 191 -6.35 14.53 -2.51
CA LYS A 191 -7.72 14.58 -1.96
C LYS A 191 -7.96 13.50 -0.92
N THR A 192 -7.56 12.26 -1.19
CA THR A 192 -7.70 11.17 -0.22
C THR A 192 -6.89 11.44 1.04
N LEU A 193 -5.65 11.92 0.92
CA LEU A 193 -4.84 12.34 2.07
C LEU A 193 -5.51 13.46 2.88
N GLY A 194 -6.10 14.45 2.20
CA GLY A 194 -6.88 15.52 2.82
C GLY A 194 -8.06 14.99 3.63
N LEU A 195 -8.84 14.08 3.06
CA LEU A 195 -9.97 13.45 3.75
C LEU A 195 -9.53 12.59 4.94
N MET A 196 -8.34 11.97 4.86
CA MET A 196 -7.73 11.23 5.98
C MET A 196 -7.26 12.14 7.12
N GLY A 197 -7.25 13.46 6.93
CA GLY A 197 -6.83 14.45 7.92
C GLY A 197 -5.40 14.97 7.75
N PHE A 198 -4.74 14.69 6.62
CA PHE A 198 -3.37 15.15 6.35
C PHE A 198 -3.37 16.39 5.46
N THR A 199 -2.41 17.29 5.72
CA THR A 199 -2.16 18.45 4.86
C THR A 199 -0.98 18.16 3.94
N CYS A 200 -1.18 18.35 2.64
CA CYS A 200 -0.21 18.09 1.58
C CYS A 200 -0.08 19.34 0.69
N ASP A 201 1.08 19.55 0.08
CA ASP A 201 1.21 20.58 -0.94
C ASP A 201 0.39 20.19 -2.19
N ASP A 202 -0.34 21.17 -2.73
CA ASP A 202 -1.10 20.99 -3.97
C ASP A 202 -0.16 20.65 -5.13
N ASN A 203 -0.60 19.73 -5.98
CA ASN A 203 0.12 19.28 -7.19
C ASN A 203 1.50 18.67 -6.93
N GLN A 204 1.80 18.15 -5.74
CA GLN A 204 3.08 17.48 -5.52
C GLN A 204 3.18 16.10 -6.19
N VAL A 205 2.03 15.44 -6.42
CA VAL A 205 2.00 14.12 -7.05
C VAL A 205 2.03 14.29 -8.56
N HIS A 206 3.02 13.68 -9.19
CA HIS A 206 3.18 13.71 -10.64
C HIS A 206 3.24 12.31 -11.21
N LEU A 207 2.52 12.12 -12.31
CA LEU A 207 2.62 10.91 -13.11
C LEU A 207 3.98 10.86 -13.82
N PRO A 208 4.63 9.69 -13.91
CA PRO A 208 5.81 9.52 -14.75
C PRO A 208 5.52 9.92 -16.19
N ALA A 209 6.47 10.60 -16.84
CA ALA A 209 6.32 11.06 -18.22
C ALA A 209 6.22 9.90 -19.23
N ASN A 210 6.81 8.75 -18.91
CA ASN A 210 6.80 7.57 -19.76
C ASN A 210 5.73 6.58 -19.29
N PRO A 211 4.69 6.29 -20.09
CA PRO A 211 3.65 5.33 -19.73
C PRO A 211 4.14 3.93 -19.42
N ALA A 212 5.28 3.52 -20.01
CA ALA A 212 5.88 2.22 -19.74
C ALA A 212 6.40 2.08 -18.30
N ASP A 213 6.57 3.18 -17.56
CA ASP A 213 7.00 3.15 -16.16
C ASP A 213 5.87 2.69 -15.21
N TYR A 214 4.62 2.73 -15.68
CA TYR A 214 3.46 2.36 -14.90
C TYR A 214 2.47 1.46 -15.65
N SER A 215 2.79 0.98 -16.85
CA SER A 215 1.89 0.15 -17.67
C SER A 215 2.54 -1.19 -18.02
N THR A 216 1.78 -2.27 -17.88
CA THR A 216 2.18 -3.60 -18.37
C THR A 216 1.19 -4.09 -19.42
N TYR A 217 1.65 -4.94 -20.33
CA TYR A 217 0.87 -5.45 -21.44
C TYR A 217 0.84 -6.97 -21.43
N GLU A 218 -0.19 -7.56 -22.03
CA GLU A 218 -0.26 -9.00 -22.29
C GLU A 218 0.80 -9.45 -23.30
N GLU A 219 0.92 -10.76 -23.53
CA GLU A 219 1.90 -11.35 -24.46
C GLU A 219 1.78 -10.81 -25.90
N ASN A 220 0.60 -10.32 -26.29
CA ASN A 220 0.37 -9.69 -27.59
C ASN A 220 0.99 -8.28 -27.71
N GLY A 221 1.57 -7.74 -26.63
CA GLY A 221 2.28 -6.46 -26.57
C GLY A 221 1.42 -5.21 -26.78
N THR A 222 0.09 -5.34 -26.90
CA THR A 222 -0.82 -4.24 -27.27
C THR A 222 -2.00 -4.11 -26.31
N THR A 223 -2.48 -5.21 -25.74
CA THR A 223 -3.53 -5.20 -24.72
C THR A 223 -2.93 -4.83 -23.38
N LEU A 224 -3.44 -3.73 -22.80
CA LEU A 224 -3.04 -3.28 -21.48
C LEU A 224 -3.50 -4.29 -20.42
N LYS A 225 -2.57 -4.76 -19.59
CA LYS A 225 -2.81 -5.75 -18.55
C LYS A 225 -2.99 -5.09 -17.19
N THR A 226 -2.01 -4.29 -16.77
CA THR A 226 -2.12 -3.49 -15.55
C THR A 226 -1.59 -2.08 -15.77
N GLN A 227 -2.09 -1.15 -14.97
CA GLN A 227 -1.39 0.10 -14.69
C GLN A 227 -1.18 0.24 -13.20
N GLU A 228 0.06 0.38 -12.75
CA GLU A 228 0.39 0.49 -11.35
C GLU A 228 1.58 1.42 -11.14
N PHE A 229 1.46 2.30 -10.15
CA PHE A 229 2.57 3.14 -9.75
C PHE A 229 2.53 3.49 -8.27
N THR A 230 3.72 3.59 -7.67
CA THR A 230 3.91 4.06 -6.30
C THR A 230 4.34 5.51 -6.31
N PHE A 231 3.53 6.36 -5.72
CA PHE A 231 3.79 7.77 -5.50
C PHE A 231 4.31 7.99 -4.08
N GLU A 232 5.20 8.95 -3.91
CA GLU A 232 5.75 9.32 -2.61
C GLU A 232 5.80 10.83 -2.49
N GLY A 233 5.64 11.34 -1.27
CA GLY A 233 5.67 12.77 -1.04
C GLY A 233 5.77 13.15 0.43
N ASP A 234 5.66 14.44 0.69
CA ASP A 234 5.61 15.01 2.03
C ASP A 234 4.17 15.41 2.37
N CYS A 235 3.81 15.18 3.63
CA CYS A 235 2.56 15.66 4.20
C CYS A 235 2.80 16.09 5.65
N SER A 236 1.77 16.60 6.30
CA SER A 236 1.83 16.95 7.71
C SER A 236 0.50 16.72 8.42
N TYR A 237 0.59 16.60 9.73
CA TYR A 237 -0.55 16.59 10.64
C TYR A 237 -0.17 17.38 11.88
N ASN A 238 -1.01 18.31 12.33
CA ASN A 238 -0.71 19.22 13.45
C ASN A 238 0.68 19.89 13.36
N ASN A 239 1.04 20.38 12.16
CA ASN A 239 2.36 20.96 11.84
C ASN A 239 3.56 20.02 12.01
N LYS A 240 3.34 18.72 12.27
CA LYS A 240 4.40 17.71 12.29
C LYS A 240 4.66 17.20 10.88
N PRO A 241 5.90 17.26 10.37
CA PRO A 241 6.23 16.77 9.04
C PRO A 241 6.24 15.23 9.01
N LEU A 242 5.56 14.67 8.02
CA LEU A 242 5.39 13.24 7.78
C LEU A 242 5.81 12.90 6.35
N LYS A 243 5.76 11.61 6.00
CA LYS A 243 5.92 11.13 4.63
C LYS A 243 4.72 10.27 4.26
N PHE A 244 4.27 10.36 3.02
CA PHE A 244 3.30 9.42 2.49
C PHE A 244 3.89 8.58 1.37
N SER A 245 3.31 7.40 1.18
CA SER A 245 3.46 6.54 0.01
C SER A 245 2.07 6.08 -0.41
N ALA A 246 1.76 6.15 -1.69
CA ALA A 246 0.46 5.74 -2.22
C ALA A 246 0.65 4.85 -3.46
N VAL A 247 -0.10 3.76 -3.54
CA VAL A 247 -0.13 2.86 -4.69
C VAL A 247 -1.49 3.00 -5.35
N LEU A 248 -1.48 3.43 -6.62
CA LEU A 248 -2.65 3.36 -7.50
C LEU A 248 -2.47 2.17 -8.42
N SER A 249 -3.47 1.28 -8.50
CA SER A 249 -3.43 0.07 -9.32
C SER A 249 -4.72 -0.12 -10.09
N TYR A 250 -4.60 -0.33 -11.40
CA TYR A 250 -5.68 -0.66 -12.33
C TYR A 250 -5.35 -2.03 -12.93
N ASP A 251 -6.17 -3.03 -12.67
CA ASP A 251 -6.02 -4.38 -13.21
C ASP A 251 -7.12 -4.65 -14.24
N PHE A 252 -6.71 -4.88 -15.48
CA PHE A 252 -7.59 -5.11 -16.62
C PHE A 252 -7.79 -6.61 -16.90
N THR A 253 -7.20 -7.51 -16.11
CA THR A 253 -7.23 -8.96 -16.37
C THR A 253 -8.66 -9.49 -16.54
N ALA A 254 -9.59 -9.12 -15.66
CA ALA A 254 -10.99 -9.51 -15.76
C ALA A 254 -11.70 -8.85 -16.96
N ALA A 255 -11.38 -7.59 -17.25
CA ALA A 255 -11.91 -6.84 -18.39
C ALA A 255 -11.43 -7.40 -19.74
N ASN A 256 -10.25 -8.00 -19.78
CA ASN A 256 -9.61 -8.57 -20.97
C ASN A 256 -10.09 -9.99 -21.30
N LEU A 257 -10.93 -10.61 -20.46
CA LEU A 257 -11.51 -11.91 -20.78
C LEU A 257 -12.39 -11.81 -22.04
N PRO A 258 -12.59 -12.91 -22.81
CA PRO A 258 -13.42 -12.88 -24.01
C PRO A 258 -14.87 -12.38 -23.79
N THR A 259 -15.38 -12.53 -22.57
CA THR A 259 -16.70 -12.05 -22.12
C THR A 259 -16.60 -10.88 -21.14
N GLY A 260 -15.40 -10.33 -20.95
CA GLY A 260 -15.12 -9.26 -19.98
C GLY A 260 -15.65 -7.91 -20.42
N ASN A 261 -15.90 -7.04 -19.44
CA ASN A 261 -16.29 -5.65 -19.67
C ASN A 261 -15.20 -4.72 -19.11
N VAL A 262 -14.98 -3.55 -19.73
CA VAL A 262 -14.11 -2.49 -19.17
C VAL A 262 -14.58 -2.07 -17.77
N SER A 263 -15.88 -2.19 -17.48
CA SER A 263 -16.44 -2.04 -16.14
C SER A 263 -16.03 -3.14 -15.17
N ASP A 264 -15.18 -4.07 -15.53
CA ASP A 264 -14.63 -5.13 -14.67
C ASP A 264 -13.18 -4.86 -14.26
N THR A 265 -12.59 -3.77 -14.76
CA THR A 265 -11.29 -3.29 -14.28
C THR A 265 -11.34 -3.06 -12.77
N LEU A 266 -10.42 -3.69 -12.04
CA LEU A 266 -10.24 -3.43 -10.61
C LEU A 266 -9.38 -2.19 -10.47
N ARG A 267 -9.85 -1.20 -9.73
CA ARG A 267 -9.15 0.07 -9.54
C ARG A 267 -9.04 0.34 -8.06
N ASN A 268 -7.84 0.23 -7.53
CA ASN A 268 -7.59 0.32 -6.10
C ASN A 268 -6.56 1.41 -5.79
N LEU A 269 -6.81 2.10 -4.68
CA LEU A 269 -5.88 3.05 -4.09
C LEU A 269 -5.53 2.59 -2.69
N TYR A 270 -4.23 2.53 -2.41
CA TYR A 270 -3.69 2.35 -1.06
C TYR A 270 -2.84 3.56 -0.71
N VAL A 271 -3.13 4.21 0.41
CA VAL A 271 -2.36 5.37 0.89
C VAL A 271 -1.83 5.05 2.28
N TYR A 272 -0.55 5.28 2.51
CA TYR A 272 0.13 5.10 3.79
C TYR A 272 0.83 6.38 4.20
N VAL A 273 0.75 6.74 5.48
CA VAL A 273 1.45 7.87 6.08
C VAL A 273 2.26 7.38 7.28
N ILE A 274 3.52 7.79 7.36
CA ILE A 274 4.49 7.33 8.37
C ILE A 274 5.17 8.51 9.06
N GLU A 275 5.43 8.37 10.36
CA GLU A 275 6.29 9.29 11.11
C GLU A 275 7.75 9.20 10.62
N LYS A 276 8.44 10.35 10.54
CA LYS A 276 9.86 10.44 10.10
C LYS A 276 10.86 9.82 11.08
#